data_AF-A0A2V6F839-F1
#
_entry.id   AF-A0A2V6F839-F1
#
_cell.length_a   1.000
_cell.length_b   1.000
_cell.length_c   1.000
_cell.angle_alpha   90.00
_cell.angle_beta   90.00
_cell.angle_gamma   90.00
#
_symmetry.space_group_name_H-M   'P 1'
#
loop_
_entity.id
_entity.type
_entity.pdbx_description
1 polymer ?
#
loop_
_entity_poly.entity_id
_entity_poly.type
_entity_poly.pdbx_seq_one_letter_code
_entity_poly.pdbx_strand_id
1 'polypeptide(L)'
;YHVYFGKAAPGKAVQLAELLKTPNPKDPMPGHFIVLRHQEGDAWDYCVITHLGAKVTVDATPFQVPSSMRDVTDWHNDTFVNGPSWDQFTKAMAISDDTKSKSAGSVYVVSVFRPTAGHRDELEKLLAAPPNRPSDTSAGTVLMQHLEGGPWTFLTVVRYNSWQDFATNDMNNVTQSNKNEGGWFDFRQYSAYHTDTVTNRIAP
;
A
#
# COMPACT_ATOMS: atom_id res chain seq x y z
N TYR A 1 10.52 4.01 4.49
CA TYR A 1 9.24 4.64 4.15
C TYR A 1 8.43 4.85 5.41
N HIS A 2 7.49 5.79 5.37
CA HIS A 2 6.40 5.96 6.31
C HIS A 2 5.11 5.53 5.63
N VAL A 3 4.31 4.69 6.28
CA VAL A 3 2.99 4.27 5.83
C VAL A 3 1.97 4.79 6.83
N TYR A 4 1.09 5.67 6.38
CA TYR A 4 -0.03 6.20 7.14
C TYR A 4 -1.32 5.57 6.62
N PHE A 5 -2.07 4.93 7.49
CA PHE A 5 -3.48 4.59 7.25
C PHE A 5 -4.34 5.56 8.05
N GLY A 6 -5.27 6.26 7.38
CA GLY A 6 -6.10 7.29 8.01
C GLY A 6 -7.58 7.11 7.74
N LYS A 7 -8.37 7.38 8.77
CA LYS A 7 -9.82 7.49 8.70
C LYS A 7 -10.22 8.95 8.82
N ALA A 8 -11.05 9.41 7.89
CA ALA A 8 -11.65 10.73 7.99
C ALA A 8 -12.76 10.74 9.05
N ALA A 9 -12.88 11.86 9.74
CA ALA A 9 -14.05 12.15 10.54
C ALA A 9 -15.33 12.13 9.66
N PRO A 10 -16.51 11.84 10.23
CA PRO A 10 -17.76 11.78 9.46
C PRO A 10 -17.99 13.05 8.63
N GLY A 11 -18.17 12.87 7.31
CA GLY A 11 -18.36 13.98 6.35
C GLY A 11 -17.11 14.80 6.02
N LYS A 12 -15.91 14.36 6.44
CA LYS A 12 -14.64 15.08 6.25
C LYS A 12 -13.66 14.43 5.26
N ALA A 13 -14.10 13.41 4.51
CA ALA A 13 -13.24 12.65 3.60
C ALA A 13 -12.50 13.55 2.60
N VAL A 14 -13.21 14.48 1.94
CA VAL A 14 -12.59 15.39 0.96
C VAL A 14 -11.54 16.28 1.62
N GLN A 15 -11.82 16.83 2.80
CA GLN A 15 -10.90 17.70 3.52
C GLN A 15 -9.64 16.96 3.97
N LEU A 16 -9.79 15.72 4.46
CA LEU A 16 -8.64 14.89 4.80
C LEU A 16 -7.82 14.56 3.54
N ALA A 17 -8.47 14.24 2.41
CA ALA A 17 -7.76 14.00 1.16
C ALA A 17 -6.90 15.19 0.73
N GLU A 18 -7.44 16.42 0.73
CA GLU A 18 -6.68 17.61 0.36
C GLU A 18 -5.52 17.89 1.32
N LEU A 19 -5.71 17.60 2.62
CA LEU A 19 -4.63 17.69 3.59
C LEU A 19 -3.51 16.67 3.31
N LEU A 20 -3.86 15.41 3.02
CA LEU A 20 -2.89 14.34 2.75
C LEU A 20 -2.17 14.48 1.40
N LYS A 21 -2.77 15.16 0.43
CA LYS A 21 -2.11 15.50 -0.85
C LYS A 21 -1.03 16.56 -0.72
N THR A 22 -1.01 17.30 0.38
CA THR A 22 -0.07 18.39 0.60
C THR A 22 1.20 17.84 1.27
N PRO A 23 2.33 17.72 0.57
CA PRO A 23 3.55 17.22 1.17
C PRO A 23 4.05 18.19 2.25
N ASN A 24 4.59 17.65 3.34
CA ASN A 24 5.29 18.46 4.31
C ASN A 24 6.66 18.86 3.72
N PRO A 25 6.93 20.17 3.52
CA PRO A 25 8.18 20.62 2.90
C PRO A 25 9.42 20.34 3.75
N LYS A 26 9.24 19.93 5.02
CA LYS A 26 10.32 19.56 5.93
C LYS A 26 10.64 18.07 5.92
N ASP A 27 9.88 17.24 5.20
CA ASP A 27 10.19 15.81 5.10
C ASP A 27 11.55 15.62 4.41
N PRO A 28 12.28 14.53 4.68
CA PRO A 28 13.59 14.29 4.06
C PRO A 28 13.54 14.23 2.52
N MET A 29 12.42 13.78 1.96
CA MET A 29 12.19 13.67 0.52
C MET A 29 10.83 14.28 0.15
N PRO A 30 10.69 15.62 0.15
CA PRO A 30 9.40 16.26 -0.14
C PRO A 30 8.92 15.87 -1.55
N GLY A 31 7.63 15.53 -1.66
CA GLY A 31 7.06 15.11 -2.95
C GLY A 31 7.23 13.62 -3.29
N HIS A 32 8.03 12.87 -2.52
CA HIS A 32 8.18 11.44 -2.72
C HIS A 32 7.11 10.66 -1.95
N PHE A 33 5.88 10.66 -2.46
CA PHE A 33 4.77 9.96 -1.83
C PHE A 33 3.80 9.40 -2.86
N ILE A 34 2.83 8.61 -2.39
CA ILE A 34 1.59 8.28 -3.08
C ILE A 34 0.45 8.36 -2.07
N VAL A 35 -0.73 8.81 -2.51
CA VAL A 35 -1.96 8.77 -1.73
C VAL A 35 -2.95 7.88 -2.46
N LEU A 36 -3.39 6.84 -1.76
CA LEU A 36 -4.38 5.89 -2.21
C LEU A 36 -5.67 6.11 -1.41
N ARG A 37 -6.80 6.21 -2.10
CA ARG A 37 -8.12 6.27 -1.49
C ARG A 37 -8.78 4.89 -1.57
N HIS A 38 -9.21 4.40 -0.41
CA HIS A 38 -10.00 3.18 -0.25
C HIS A 38 -11.25 3.19 -1.14
N GLN A 39 -11.62 2.02 -1.66
CA GLN A 39 -12.91 1.77 -2.31
C GLN A 39 -13.70 0.68 -1.59
N GLU A 40 -13.03 -0.41 -1.20
CA GLU A 40 -13.61 -1.56 -0.53
C GLU A 40 -12.52 -2.36 0.23
N GLY A 41 -12.90 -3.04 1.32
CA GLY A 41 -12.07 -4.06 1.98
C GLY A 41 -11.76 -3.79 3.46
N ASP A 42 -11.34 -2.59 3.81
CA ASP A 42 -10.90 -2.24 5.18
C ASP A 42 -11.65 -1.01 5.75
N ALA A 43 -11.36 -0.62 6.99
CA ALA A 43 -12.01 0.48 7.68
C ALA A 43 -11.39 1.86 7.39
N TRP A 44 -10.10 1.94 7.01
CA TRP A 44 -9.43 3.20 6.70
C TRP A 44 -9.90 3.81 5.37
N ASP A 45 -9.82 5.13 5.23
CA ASP A 45 -10.25 5.84 4.00
C ASP A 45 -9.06 6.15 3.07
N TYR A 46 -7.88 6.40 3.65
CA TYR A 46 -6.67 6.76 2.91
C TYR A 46 -5.45 5.96 3.38
N CYS A 47 -4.60 5.58 2.42
CA CYS A 47 -3.25 5.09 2.67
C CYS A 47 -2.25 6.05 2.01
N VAL A 48 -1.32 6.59 2.79
CA VAL A 48 -0.24 7.44 2.29
C VAL A 48 1.07 6.71 2.52
N ILE A 49 1.85 6.56 1.45
CA ILE A 49 3.17 5.95 1.51
C ILE A 49 4.19 7.00 1.12
N THR A 50 5.03 7.40 2.07
CA THR A 50 6.04 8.44 1.91
C THR A 50 7.44 7.84 1.97
N HIS A 51 8.27 8.12 0.98
CA HIS A 51 9.68 7.73 0.99
C HIS A 51 10.46 8.70 1.89
N LEU A 52 11.30 8.16 2.77
CA LEU A 52 12.04 8.95 3.76
C LEU A 52 13.54 9.02 3.45
N GLY A 53 13.98 8.49 2.30
CA GLY A 53 15.39 8.34 1.98
C GLY A 53 16.02 7.07 2.57
N ALA A 54 17.35 6.99 2.51
CA ALA A 54 18.12 5.82 2.94
C ALA A 54 18.21 5.67 4.47
N LYS A 55 17.99 6.75 5.22
CA LYS A 55 18.02 6.77 6.68
C LYS A 55 17.05 7.84 7.18
N VAL A 56 16.29 7.52 8.22
CA VAL A 56 15.44 8.46 8.94
C VAL A 56 15.65 8.31 10.44
N THR A 57 15.48 9.41 11.17
CA THR A 57 15.43 9.43 12.63
C THR A 57 14.12 10.06 13.05
N VAL A 58 13.51 9.53 14.12
CA VAL A 58 12.28 10.06 14.69
C VAL A 58 12.63 10.69 16.03
N ASP A 59 12.48 12.02 16.11
CA ASP A 59 12.68 12.76 17.34
C ASP A 59 11.34 12.92 18.05
N ALA A 60 11.21 12.28 19.21
CA ALA A 60 10.02 12.38 20.06
C ALA A 60 9.96 13.77 20.73
N THR A 61 9.47 14.76 19.99
CA THR A 61 9.19 16.10 20.49
C THR A 61 7.71 16.23 20.86
N PRO A 62 7.34 17.05 21.87
CA PRO A 62 5.95 17.31 22.16
C PRO A 62 5.25 17.87 20.91
N PHE A 63 4.37 17.06 20.32
CA PHE A 63 3.58 17.45 19.17
C PHE A 63 2.19 17.87 19.63
N GLN A 64 1.76 19.05 19.22
CA GLN A 64 0.37 19.47 19.33
C GLN A 64 -0.29 19.27 17.98
N VAL A 65 -1.27 18.36 17.92
CA VAL A 65 -2.01 18.10 16.68
C VAL A 65 -2.72 19.39 16.25
N PRO A 66 -2.40 19.95 15.07
CA PRO A 66 -3.05 21.14 14.58
C PRO A 66 -4.56 20.95 14.47
N SER A 67 -5.35 22.00 14.73
CA SER A 67 -6.82 21.93 14.60
C SER A 67 -7.26 21.47 13.22
N SER A 68 -6.57 21.92 12.17
CA SER A 68 -6.83 21.51 10.79
C SER A 68 -6.71 20.01 10.54
N MET A 69 -5.89 19.29 11.30
CA MET A 69 -5.73 17.83 11.22
C MET A 69 -6.69 17.12 12.17
N ARG A 70 -6.80 17.61 13.41
CA ARG A 70 -7.67 17.04 14.44
C ARG A 70 -9.15 17.05 14.04
N ASP A 71 -9.61 18.12 13.40
CA ASP A 71 -11.03 18.30 13.10
C ASP A 71 -11.50 17.51 11.85
N VAL A 72 -10.57 16.90 11.10
CA VAL A 72 -10.84 16.13 9.88
C VAL A 72 -10.47 14.65 9.97
N THR A 73 -9.72 14.25 11.00
CA THR A 73 -9.24 12.88 11.22
C THR A 73 -10.02 12.23 12.35
N ASP A 74 -10.49 11.01 12.14
CA ASP A 74 -11.08 10.18 13.18
C ASP A 74 -9.98 9.40 13.92
N TRP A 75 -9.23 8.60 13.17
CA TRP A 75 -8.06 7.89 13.67
C TRP A 75 -7.03 7.71 12.56
N HIS A 76 -5.80 7.41 12.97
CA HIS A 76 -4.75 7.00 12.06
C HIS A 76 -3.88 5.91 12.68
N ASN A 77 -3.12 5.21 11.83
CA ASN A 77 -2.10 4.26 12.20
C ASN A 77 -0.86 4.51 11.33
N ASP A 78 0.25 4.80 11.98
CA ASP A 78 1.52 5.10 11.35
C ASP A 78 2.49 3.93 11.53
N THR A 79 3.19 3.60 10.45
CA THR A 79 4.18 2.54 10.44
C THR A 79 5.43 2.97 9.69
N PHE A 80 6.60 2.68 10.25
CA PHE A 80 7.87 2.76 9.54
C PHE A 80 8.20 1.41 8.90
N VAL A 81 8.58 1.45 7.64
CA VAL A 81 8.87 0.23 6.85
C VAL A 81 10.12 0.38 6.01
N ASN A 82 10.80 -0.75 5.80
CA ASN A 82 11.74 -0.92 4.71
C ASN A 82 10.99 -1.19 3.40
N GLY A 83 11.58 -0.83 2.27
CA GLY A 83 10.99 -1.03 0.96
C GLY A 83 12.01 -0.82 -0.16
N PRO A 84 11.57 -0.87 -1.43
CA PRO A 84 12.44 -0.72 -2.59
C PRO A 84 13.03 0.70 -2.70
N SER A 85 13.96 0.93 -3.62
CA SER A 85 14.39 2.31 -3.93
C SER A 85 13.22 3.14 -4.47
N TRP A 86 13.31 4.48 -4.39
CA TRP A 86 12.26 5.35 -4.95
C TRP A 86 12.05 5.12 -6.46
N ASP A 87 13.12 4.91 -7.22
CA ASP A 87 13.02 4.63 -8.66
C ASP A 87 12.28 3.32 -8.96
N GLN A 88 12.55 2.29 -8.15
CA GLN A 88 11.83 1.02 -8.25
C GLN A 88 10.36 1.19 -7.85
N PHE A 89 10.09 1.95 -6.79
CA PHE A 89 8.74 2.23 -6.31
C PHE A 89 7.92 2.98 -7.36
N THR A 90 8.45 4.09 -7.88
CA THR A 90 7.74 4.95 -8.85
C THR A 90 7.47 4.23 -10.17
N LYS A 91 8.41 3.40 -10.62
CA LYS A 91 8.22 2.55 -11.80
C LYS A 91 7.12 1.50 -11.57
N ALA A 92 7.16 0.78 -10.44
CA ALA A 92 6.16 -0.24 -10.13
C ALA A 92 4.76 0.38 -10.03
N MET A 93 4.65 1.54 -9.39
CA MET A 93 3.39 2.25 -9.17
C MET A 93 2.98 3.16 -10.34
N ALA A 94 3.77 3.24 -11.42
CA ALA A 94 3.55 4.13 -12.56
C ALA A 94 3.25 5.59 -12.16
N ILE A 95 4.07 6.11 -11.25
CA ILE A 95 4.02 7.49 -10.75
C ILE A 95 5.30 8.28 -11.08
N SER A 96 6.18 7.74 -11.92
CA SER A 96 7.30 8.49 -12.49
C SER A 96 6.78 9.59 -13.43
N ASP A 97 7.55 10.66 -13.64
CA ASP A 97 7.09 11.82 -14.41
C ASP A 97 6.63 11.51 -15.84
N ASP A 98 7.20 10.49 -16.46
CA ASP A 98 6.89 10.02 -17.81
C ASP A 98 5.64 9.11 -17.89
N THR A 99 5.19 8.56 -16.76
CA THR A 99 4.10 7.57 -16.70
C THR A 99 2.88 8.04 -15.90
N LYS A 100 3.04 8.99 -14.96
CA LYS A 100 1.98 9.40 -14.01
C LYS A 100 0.70 9.92 -14.67
N SER A 101 0.80 10.56 -15.84
CA SER A 101 -0.36 11.06 -16.60
C SER A 101 -1.11 9.96 -17.35
N LYS A 102 -0.48 8.81 -17.56
CA LYS A 102 -1.03 7.66 -18.30
C LYS A 102 -1.62 6.59 -17.38
N SER A 103 -1.39 6.67 -16.06
CA SER A 103 -1.85 5.71 -15.07
C SER A 103 -3.16 6.11 -14.36
N ALA A 104 -3.92 7.05 -14.93
CA ALA A 104 -5.19 7.51 -14.36
C ALA A 104 -6.26 6.40 -14.26
N GLY A 105 -6.19 5.38 -15.13
CA GLY A 105 -7.08 4.21 -15.11
C GLY A 105 -6.55 3.02 -14.30
N SER A 106 -5.40 3.16 -13.62
CA SER A 106 -4.81 2.06 -12.85
C SER A 106 -5.59 1.76 -11.58
N VAL A 107 -5.67 0.47 -11.25
CA VAL A 107 -6.25 -0.05 -10.01
C VAL A 107 -5.11 -0.46 -9.09
N TYR A 108 -5.23 -0.18 -7.79
CA TYR A 108 -4.22 -0.52 -6.81
C TYR A 108 -4.84 -1.37 -5.70
N VAL A 109 -4.23 -2.50 -5.37
CA VAL A 109 -4.61 -3.32 -4.22
C VAL A 109 -3.55 -3.12 -3.15
N VAL A 110 -3.95 -2.58 -2.01
CA VAL A 110 -3.12 -2.49 -0.81
C VAL A 110 -3.42 -3.67 0.07
N SER A 111 -2.41 -4.45 0.40
CA SER A 111 -2.56 -5.63 1.24
C SER A 111 -1.61 -5.57 2.42
N VAL A 112 -2.07 -5.95 3.61
CA VAL A 112 -1.22 -6.14 4.78
C VAL A 112 -1.26 -7.58 5.24
N PHE A 113 -0.14 -8.11 5.71
CA PHE A 113 0.00 -9.52 6.06
C PHE A 113 0.63 -9.70 7.43
N ARG A 114 0.22 -10.77 8.13
CA ARG A 114 0.97 -11.32 9.27
C ARG A 114 1.34 -12.77 8.98
N PRO A 115 2.60 -13.16 9.20
CA PRO A 115 3.01 -14.54 9.06
C PRO A 115 2.39 -15.41 10.16
N THR A 116 2.16 -16.67 9.82
CA THR A 116 2.06 -17.74 10.82
C THR A 116 3.35 -17.76 11.64
N ALA A 117 3.25 -18.04 12.94
CA ALA A 117 4.43 -18.11 13.81
C ALA A 117 5.48 -19.09 13.24
N GLY A 118 6.73 -18.61 13.10
CA GLY A 118 7.83 -19.39 12.54
C GLY A 118 7.98 -19.33 11.01
N HIS A 119 7.05 -18.72 10.27
CA HIS A 119 7.03 -18.71 8.80
C HIS A 119 7.22 -17.31 8.18
N ARG A 120 7.95 -16.43 8.87
CA ARG A 120 8.18 -15.05 8.38
C ARG A 120 8.90 -15.06 7.03
N ASP A 121 9.98 -15.83 6.92
CA ASP A 121 10.85 -15.82 5.75
C ASP A 121 10.18 -16.49 4.54
N GLU A 122 9.38 -17.55 4.78
CA GLU A 122 8.60 -18.22 3.74
C GLU A 122 7.48 -17.31 3.22
N LEU A 123 6.79 -16.58 4.09
CA LEU A 123 5.81 -15.59 3.66
C LEU A 123 6.49 -14.47 2.87
N GLU A 124 7.62 -13.95 3.34
CA GLU A 124 8.37 -12.92 2.60
C GLU A 124 8.76 -13.40 1.20
N LYS A 125 9.32 -14.61 1.11
CA LYS A 125 9.70 -15.23 -0.15
C LYS A 125 8.51 -15.41 -1.09
N LEU A 126 7.36 -15.82 -0.56
CA LEU A 126 6.13 -15.95 -1.33
C LEU A 126 5.65 -14.59 -1.87
N LEU A 127 5.63 -13.56 -1.02
CA LEU A 127 5.20 -12.21 -1.41
C LEU A 127 6.18 -11.51 -2.36
N ALA A 128 7.47 -11.85 -2.29
CA ALA A 128 8.50 -11.33 -3.17
C ALA A 128 8.63 -12.10 -4.51
N ALA A 129 7.89 -13.20 -4.67
CA ALA A 129 7.95 -14.00 -5.88
C ALA A 129 7.52 -13.18 -7.11
N PRO A 130 8.18 -13.37 -8.26
CA PRO A 130 7.77 -12.68 -9.48
C PRO A 130 6.36 -13.12 -9.91
N PRO A 131 5.56 -12.21 -10.51
CA PRO A 131 4.25 -12.53 -11.07
C PRO A 131 4.28 -13.75 -12.01
N ASN A 132 3.36 -14.70 -11.83
CA ASN A 132 3.26 -15.89 -12.68
C ASN A 132 2.60 -15.55 -14.03
N ARG A 133 3.38 -15.03 -14.97
CA ARG A 133 2.90 -14.64 -16.30
C ARG A 133 2.59 -15.85 -17.19
N PRO A 134 1.58 -15.78 -18.08
CA PRO A 134 0.72 -14.61 -18.34
C PRO A 134 -0.53 -14.55 -17.45
N SER A 135 -0.73 -15.52 -16.54
CA SER A 135 -1.93 -15.60 -15.69
C SER A 135 -2.06 -14.42 -14.74
N ASP A 136 -0.94 -13.98 -14.16
CA ASP A 136 -0.88 -12.77 -13.37
C ASP A 136 -0.82 -11.54 -14.30
N THR A 137 -1.83 -10.68 -14.24
CA THR A 137 -1.97 -9.49 -15.09
C THR A 137 -1.53 -8.20 -14.38
N SER A 138 -1.00 -8.29 -13.16
CA SER A 138 -0.46 -7.13 -12.45
C SER A 138 0.56 -6.40 -13.31
N ALA A 139 0.69 -5.10 -13.15
CA ALA A 139 1.60 -4.24 -13.91
C ALA A 139 2.78 -3.74 -13.05
N GLY A 140 2.69 -3.88 -11.74
CA GLY A 140 3.79 -3.63 -10.82
C GLY A 140 3.41 -3.99 -9.39
N THR A 141 4.42 -4.39 -8.61
CA THR A 141 4.26 -4.79 -7.22
C THR A 141 5.36 -4.15 -6.40
N VAL A 142 5.01 -3.65 -5.22
CA VAL A 142 5.96 -3.26 -4.18
C VAL A 142 5.70 -4.10 -2.95
N LEU A 143 6.78 -4.53 -2.30
CA LEU A 143 6.75 -5.21 -1.01
C LEU A 143 7.49 -4.33 0.00
N MET A 144 6.89 -4.17 1.17
CA MET A 144 7.43 -3.41 2.29
C MET A 144 7.43 -4.25 3.55
N GLN A 145 8.47 -4.07 4.36
CA GLN A 145 8.66 -4.81 5.59
C GLN A 145 8.55 -3.89 6.78
N HIS A 146 7.66 -4.25 7.69
CA HIS A 146 7.43 -3.55 8.94
C HIS A 146 8.69 -3.46 9.80
N LEU A 147 9.01 -2.26 10.27
CA LEU A 147 10.01 -2.00 11.32
C LEU A 147 9.34 -1.69 12.66
N GLU A 148 8.42 -0.74 12.68
CA GLU A 148 7.77 -0.24 13.89
C GLU A 148 6.39 0.32 13.55
N GLY A 149 5.36 0.08 14.38
CA GLY A 149 3.97 0.46 14.12
C GLY A 149 3.00 -0.71 14.25
N GLY A 150 1.81 -0.57 13.65
CA GLY A 150 0.63 -1.43 13.86
C GLY A 150 0.77 -2.96 13.69
N PRO A 151 -0.35 -3.72 13.83
CA PRO A 151 -0.33 -5.17 14.00
C PRO A 151 -0.22 -5.94 12.67
N TRP A 152 0.81 -5.65 11.87
CA TRP A 152 1.13 -6.35 10.61
C TRP A 152 2.65 -6.41 10.37
N THR A 153 3.08 -7.23 9.42
CA THR A 153 4.51 -7.51 9.18
C THR A 153 4.96 -7.16 7.77
N PHE A 154 4.13 -7.45 6.77
CA PHE A 154 4.40 -7.07 5.38
C PHE A 154 3.26 -6.23 4.85
N LEU A 155 3.58 -5.32 3.95
CA LEU A 155 2.62 -4.59 3.14
C LEU A 155 2.99 -4.77 1.67
N THR A 156 2.01 -5.06 0.83
CA THR A 156 2.17 -4.96 -0.62
C THR A 156 1.27 -3.90 -1.20
N VAL A 157 1.72 -3.29 -2.30
CA VAL A 157 0.82 -2.59 -3.21
C VAL A 157 1.00 -3.21 -4.58
N VAL A 158 -0.08 -3.77 -5.13
CA VAL A 158 -0.14 -4.33 -6.48
C VAL A 158 -0.90 -3.36 -7.36
N ARG A 159 -0.33 -3.00 -8.50
CA ARG A 159 -0.95 -2.13 -9.50
C ARG A 159 -1.39 -2.95 -10.70
N TYR A 160 -2.58 -2.66 -11.23
CA TYR A 160 -3.08 -3.11 -12.52
C TYR A 160 -3.24 -1.90 -13.44
N ASN A 161 -3.00 -2.04 -14.76
CA ASN A 161 -3.14 -0.90 -15.66
C ASN A 161 -4.60 -0.47 -15.85
N SER A 162 -5.54 -1.41 -15.66
CA SER A 162 -6.97 -1.20 -15.85
C SER A 162 -7.80 -2.10 -14.93
N TRP A 163 -9.10 -1.79 -14.79
CA TRP A 163 -10.08 -2.66 -14.15
C TRP A 163 -10.23 -4.01 -14.88
N GLN A 164 -10.06 -4.02 -16.20
CA GLN A 164 -10.11 -5.24 -17.01
C GLN A 164 -8.95 -6.18 -16.67
N ASP A 165 -7.74 -5.63 -16.49
CA ASP A 165 -6.58 -6.43 -16.05
C ASP A 165 -6.83 -7.00 -14.66
N PHE A 166 -7.31 -6.18 -13.71
CA PHE A 166 -7.64 -6.63 -12.36
C PHE A 166 -8.68 -7.76 -12.37
N ALA A 167 -9.81 -7.57 -13.06
CA ALA A 167 -10.85 -8.58 -13.15
C ALA A 167 -10.37 -9.88 -13.83
N THR A 168 -9.50 -9.76 -14.84
CA THR A 168 -8.89 -10.92 -15.50
C THR A 168 -7.97 -11.67 -14.53
N ASN A 169 -7.20 -10.97 -13.70
CA ASN A 169 -6.36 -11.56 -12.66
C ASN A 169 -7.19 -12.40 -11.69
N ASP A 170 -8.27 -11.80 -11.16
CA ASP A 170 -9.13 -12.46 -10.19
C ASP A 170 -9.83 -13.68 -10.79
N MET A 171 -10.30 -13.57 -12.04
CA MET A 171 -10.85 -14.71 -12.77
C MET A 171 -9.82 -15.85 -12.93
N ASN A 172 -8.56 -15.53 -13.23
CA ASN A 172 -7.49 -16.51 -13.34
C ASN A 172 -7.20 -17.18 -11.98
N ASN A 173 -7.15 -16.39 -10.90
CA ASN A 173 -6.94 -16.88 -9.54
C ASN A 173 -8.06 -17.83 -9.10
N VAL A 174 -9.32 -17.49 -9.37
CA VAL A 174 -10.48 -18.36 -9.12
C VAL A 174 -10.36 -19.66 -9.92
N THR A 175 -9.98 -19.56 -11.19
CA THR A 175 -9.84 -20.74 -12.06
C THR A 175 -8.75 -21.69 -11.57
N GLN A 176 -7.60 -21.18 -11.13
CA GLN A 176 -6.52 -21.99 -10.54
C GLN A 176 -6.95 -22.59 -9.19
N SER A 177 -7.55 -21.77 -8.32
CA SER A 177 -8.00 -22.23 -7.00
C SER A 177 -9.04 -23.36 -7.11
N ASN A 178 -9.96 -23.28 -8.09
CA ASN A 178 -10.94 -24.34 -8.36
C ASN A 178 -10.32 -25.67 -8.81
N LYS A 179 -9.07 -25.66 -9.28
CA LYS A 179 -8.29 -26.86 -9.64
C LYS A 179 -7.39 -27.34 -8.51
N ASN A 180 -7.46 -26.71 -7.34
CA ASN A 180 -6.48 -26.85 -6.25
C ASN A 180 -5.04 -26.53 -6.68
N GLU A 181 -4.90 -25.59 -7.61
CA GLU A 181 -3.62 -25.08 -8.08
C GLU A 181 -3.45 -23.62 -7.62
N GLY A 182 -2.24 -23.09 -7.77
CA GLY A 182 -1.93 -21.68 -7.48
C GLY A 182 -1.40 -21.42 -6.06
N GLY A 183 -0.94 -20.19 -5.83
CA GLY A 183 -0.25 -19.80 -4.60
C GLY A 183 -1.14 -19.72 -3.36
N TRP A 184 -2.45 -19.89 -3.49
CA TRP A 184 -3.40 -19.83 -2.37
C TRP A 184 -3.09 -20.86 -1.28
N PHE A 185 -2.74 -22.10 -1.65
CA PHE A 185 -2.49 -23.17 -0.68
C PHE A 185 -1.23 -22.90 0.15
N ASP A 186 -0.13 -22.52 -0.50
CA ASP A 186 1.10 -22.10 0.16
C ASP A 186 0.86 -20.85 1.03
N PHE A 187 0.09 -19.90 0.52
CA PHE A 187 -0.26 -18.68 1.24
C PHE A 187 -0.98 -18.98 2.56
N ARG A 188 -1.92 -19.94 2.58
CA ARG A 188 -2.63 -20.33 3.81
C ARG A 188 -1.75 -21.06 4.82
N GLN A 189 -0.64 -21.63 4.40
CA GLN A 189 0.35 -22.21 5.30
C GLN A 189 1.14 -21.10 6.02
N TYR A 190 1.57 -20.07 5.28
CA TYR A 190 2.52 -19.07 5.79
C TYR A 190 1.87 -17.78 6.32
N SER A 191 0.60 -17.51 5.99
CA SER A 191 -0.13 -16.30 6.40
C SER A 191 -1.23 -16.58 7.42
N ALA A 192 -1.08 -16.03 8.62
CA ALA A 192 -2.10 -16.09 9.68
C ALA A 192 -3.20 -15.05 9.48
N TYR A 193 -2.90 -13.96 8.78
CA TYR A 193 -3.83 -12.86 8.54
C TYR A 193 -3.43 -12.10 7.28
N HIS A 194 -4.42 -11.71 6.50
CA HIS A 194 -4.27 -10.67 5.51
C HIS A 194 -5.58 -9.89 5.35
N THR A 195 -5.46 -8.65 4.91
CA THR A 195 -6.57 -7.88 4.34
C THR A 195 -6.11 -7.27 3.03
N ASP A 196 -6.96 -7.37 2.01
CA ASP A 196 -6.77 -6.79 0.70
C ASP A 196 -7.77 -5.65 0.52
N THR A 197 -7.30 -4.50 0.07
CA THR A 197 -8.13 -3.32 -0.12
C THR A 197 -7.93 -2.75 -1.51
N VAL A 198 -9.01 -2.66 -2.29
CA VAL A 198 -8.96 -2.01 -3.60
C VAL A 198 -8.98 -0.49 -3.39
N THR A 199 -8.10 0.19 -4.12
CA THR A 199 -7.88 1.62 -3.98
C THR A 199 -7.69 2.29 -5.34
N ASN A 200 -7.98 3.59 -5.35
CA ASN A 200 -7.62 4.48 -6.45
C ASN A 200 -6.51 5.43 -6.01
N ARG A 201 -5.53 5.67 -6.87
CA ARG A 201 -4.52 6.72 -6.64
C ARG A 201 -5.15 8.10 -6.80
N ILE A 202 -4.97 8.97 -5.80
CA ILE A 202 -5.45 10.36 -5.82
C ILE A 202 -4.32 11.40 -5.70
N ALA A 203 -3.09 10.95 -5.43
CA ALA A 203 -1.86 11.73 -5.61
C ALA A 203 -0.63 10.80 -5.66
N PRO A 204 0.53 11.25 -6.18
CA PRO A 204 0.68 12.47 -6.96
C PRO A 204 -0.20 12.46 -8.20
#